data_AF-A0A965FCY6-F1
#
_entry.id   AF-A0A965FCY6-F1
#
_cell.length_a   1.000
_cell.length_b   1.000
_cell.length_c   1.000
_cell.angle_alpha   90.00
_cell.angle_beta   90.00
_cell.angle_gamma   90.00
#
_symmetry.space_group_name_H-M   'P 1'
#
loop_
_entity.id
_entity.type
_entity.pdbx_description
1 polymer ?
#
loop_
_entity_poly.entity_id
_entity_poly.type
_entity_poly.pdbx_seq_one_letter_code
_entity_poly.pdbx_strand_id
1 'polypeptide(L)' 'MEEMSDAPSSTHGTPAPMHGTPIDLDRVESDLAGVETALARLDDGTYWTCEVTGAEIPDATLAANPTARRVS' A
#
# COMPACT_ATOMS: atom_id res chain seq x y z
N MET A 1 23.28 19.61 -44.48
CA MET A 1 22.86 20.92 -43.92
C MET A 1 21.54 20.66 -43.20
N GLU A 2 21.45 19.78 -42.21
CA GLU A 2 22.07 19.86 -40.87
C GLU A 2 21.78 21.17 -40.13
N GLU A 3 21.02 21.01 -39.05
CA GLU A 3 20.99 21.77 -37.79
C GLU A 3 20.30 23.14 -37.74
N MET A 4 19.13 23.21 -37.08
CA MET A 4 18.95 23.98 -35.82
C MET A 4 17.46 24.13 -35.43
N SER A 5 17.02 23.33 -34.47
CA SER A 5 16.50 23.88 -33.20
C SER A 5 16.17 22.73 -32.27
N ASP A 6 17.22 22.32 -31.58
CA ASP A 6 17.18 21.71 -30.27
C ASP A 6 16.08 22.40 -29.43
N ALA A 7 14.99 21.69 -29.15
CA ALA A 7 14.04 22.12 -28.15
C ALA A 7 14.79 22.24 -26.82
N PRO A 8 14.53 23.25 -25.96
CA PRO A 8 15.26 23.35 -24.71
C PRO A 8 15.02 22.07 -23.91
N SER A 9 16.08 21.26 -23.81
CA SER A 9 16.16 20.12 -22.93
C SER A 9 15.72 20.63 -21.57
N SER A 10 14.57 20.17 -21.09
CA SER A 10 14.19 20.35 -19.70
C SER A 10 15.23 19.61 -18.88
N THR A 11 16.32 20.30 -18.52
CA THR A 11 17.19 19.89 -17.43
C THR A 11 16.28 19.85 -16.21
N HIS A 12 15.74 18.65 -15.94
CA HIS A 12 15.32 18.30 -14.60
C HIS A 12 16.61 18.40 -13.79
N GLY A 13 16.83 19.56 -13.16
CA GLY A 13 17.96 19.76 -12.27
C GLY A 13 17.91 18.61 -11.29
N THR A 14 18.96 17.77 -11.29
CA THR A 14 19.03 16.60 -10.41
C THR A 14 18.70 17.09 -9.01
N PRO A 15 17.54 16.69 -8.43
CA PRO A 15 17.27 17.08 -7.05
C PRO A 15 18.43 16.52 -6.23
N ALA A 16 19.05 17.38 -5.41
CA ALA A 16 20.05 16.93 -4.45
C ALA A 16 19.50 15.69 -3.75
N PRO A 17 20.30 14.62 -3.52
CA PRO A 17 19.81 13.43 -2.86
C PRO A 17 19.30 13.85 -1.47
N MET A 18 17.99 14.01 -1.37
CA MET A 18 17.28 14.10 -0.10
C MET A 18 17.41 12.67 0.42
N HIS A 19 18.43 12.41 1.24
CA HIS A 19 18.63 11.09 1.83
C HIS A 19 17.48 10.83 2.79
N GLY A 20 16.37 10.34 2.23
CA GLY A 20 15.25 9.83 2.99
C GLY A 20 15.72 8.69 3.87
N THR A 21 15.11 8.56 5.03
CA THR A 21 15.25 7.39 5.89
C THR A 21 15.14 6.13 5.03
N PRO A 22 16.04 5.14 5.16
CA PRO A 22 15.94 3.92 4.38
C PRO A 22 14.56 3.30 4.57
N ILE A 23 13.87 3.04 3.45
CA ILE A 23 12.54 2.43 3.46
C ILE A 23 12.71 0.95 3.84
N ASP A 24 11.97 0.52 4.86
CA ASP A 24 11.85 -0.88 5.23
C ASP A 24 10.92 -1.59 4.24
N LEU A 25 11.50 -2.23 3.23
CA LEU A 25 10.75 -2.89 2.17
C LEU A 25 10.00 -4.13 2.66
N ASP A 26 10.54 -4.85 3.65
CA ASP A 26 9.90 -6.05 4.22
C ASP A 26 8.60 -5.67 4.93
N ARG A 27 8.61 -4.55 5.66
CA ARG A 27 7.40 -3.99 6.25
C ARG A 27 6.37 -3.59 5.20
N VAL A 28 6.81 -2.89 4.15
CA VAL A 28 5.90 -2.46 3.07
C VAL A 28 5.28 -3.67 2.36
N GLU A 29 6.07 -4.71 2.08
CA GLU A 29 5.58 -5.96 1.50
C GLU A 29 4.53 -6.62 2.39
N SER A 30 4.79 -6.71 3.70
CA SER A 30 3.84 -7.28 4.66
C SER A 30 2.53 -6.48 4.74
N ASP A 31 2.63 -5.15 4.75
CA ASP A 31 1.47 -4.26 4.76
C ASP A 31 0.62 -4.45 3.48
N LEU A 32 1.26 -4.50 2.31
CA LEU A 32 0.58 -4.73 1.03
C LEU A 32 -0.05 -6.13 0.91
N ALA A 33 0.64 -7.17 1.37
CA ALA A 33 0.08 -8.53 1.43
C ALA A 33 -1.15 -8.59 2.35
N GLY A 34 -1.14 -7.82 3.44
CA GLY A 34 -2.29 -7.64 4.32
C GLY A 34 -3.50 -7.02 3.59
N VAL A 35 -3.27 -6.00 2.77
CA VAL A 35 -4.31 -5.36 1.95
C VAL A 35 -4.86 -6.31 0.90
N GLU A 36 -4.01 -7.03 0.16
CA GLU A 36 -4.46 -8.01 -0.84
C GLU A 36 -5.36 -9.09 -0.21
N THR A 37 -4.95 -9.61 0.95
CA THR A 37 -5.75 -10.59 1.70
C THR A 37 -7.10 -10.01 2.13
N ALA A 38 -7.14 -8.76 2.58
CA ALA A 38 -8.37 -8.09 2.97
C ALA A 38 -9.32 -7.90 1.78
N LEU A 39 -8.80 -7.51 0.62
CA LEU A 39 -9.58 -7.36 -0.62
C LEU A 39 -10.15 -8.70 -1.09
N ALA A 40 -9.37 -9.77 -1.06
CA ALA A 40 -9.85 -11.11 -1.42
C ALA A 40 -11.01 -11.54 -0.51
N ARG A 41 -10.89 -11.34 0.81
CA ARG A 41 -11.98 -11.64 1.75
C ARG A 41 -13.24 -10.79 1.51
N LEU A 42 -13.07 -9.55 1.05
CA LEU A 42 -14.21 -8.68 0.73
C LEU A 42 -14.96 -9.20 -0.49
N ASP A 43 -14.24 -9.63 -1.52
CA ASP A 43 -14.81 -10.28 -2.71
C ASP A 43 -15.51 -11.61 -2.36
N ASP A 44 -14.88 -12.41 -1.49
CA ASP A 44 -15.44 -13.67 -0.99
C ASP A 44 -16.61 -13.49 0.00
N GLY A 45 -16.90 -12.26 0.44
CA GLY A 45 -17.93 -11.97 1.44
C GLY A 45 -17.57 -12.39 2.88
N THR A 46 -16.29 -12.66 3.16
CA THR A 46 -15.78 -13.12 4.47
C THR A 46 -14.96 -12.06 5.22
N TYR A 47 -14.89 -10.82 4.69
CA TYR A 47 -14.10 -9.72 5.26
C TYR A 47 -14.44 -9.39 6.72
N TRP A 48 -15.72 -9.42 7.06
CA TRP A 48 -16.22 -9.12 8.40
C TRP A 48 -16.05 -10.31 9.37
N THR A 49 -15.60 -11.47 8.89
CA THR A 49 -15.63 -12.70 9.68
C THR A 49 -14.25 -13.01 10.26
N CYS A 50 -14.18 -13.18 11.58
CA CYS A 50 -12.99 -13.63 12.28
C CYS A 50 -12.57 -15.02 11.80
N GLU A 51 -11.33 -15.16 11.34
CA GLU A 51 -10.82 -16.42 10.77
C GLU A 51 -10.71 -17.55 11.82
N VAL A 52 -10.65 -17.21 13.11
CA VAL A 52 -10.44 -18.18 14.21
C VAL A 52 -11.77 -18.60 14.83
N THR A 53 -12.62 -17.62 15.16
CA THR A 53 -13.86 -17.88 15.91
C THR A 53 -15.09 -17.94 15.01
N GLY A 54 -15.01 -17.44 13.77
CA GLY A 54 -16.16 -17.26 12.89
C GLY A 54 -17.10 -16.12 13.31
N ALA A 55 -16.80 -15.40 14.40
CA ALA A 55 -17.59 -14.26 14.84
C ALA A 55 -17.36 -13.04 13.94
N GLU A 56 -18.31 -12.11 13.93
CA GLU A 56 -18.15 -10.84 13.21
C GLU A 56 -17.10 -9.94 13.89
N ILE A 57 -16.26 -9.29 13.08
CA ILE A 57 -15.25 -8.33 13.50
C ILE A 57 -15.95 -6.96 13.62
N PRO A 58 -15.85 -6.28 14.77
CA PRO A 58 -16.49 -4.99 14.96
C PRO A 58 -16.03 -3.94 13.95
N ASP A 59 -16.97 -3.13 13.46
CA ASP A 59 -16.69 -2.00 12.54
C ASP A 59 -15.61 -1.07 13.08
N ALA A 60 -15.60 -0.78 14.38
CA ALA A 60 -14.58 0.07 15.00
C ALA A 60 -13.16 -0.51 14.86
N THR A 61 -13.02 -1.83 14.91
CA THR A 61 -11.74 -2.52 14.71
C THR A 61 -11.30 -2.40 13.25
N LEU A 62 -12.21 -2.64 12.30
CA LEU A 62 -11.90 -2.53 10.86
C LEU A 62 -11.66 -1.08 10.42
N ALA A 63 -12.33 -0.11 11.02
CA ALA A 63 -12.08 1.31 10.78
C ALA A 63 -10.68 1.74 11.27
N ALA A 64 -10.21 1.19 12.39
CA ALA A 64 -8.88 1.45 12.91
C ALA A 64 -7.79 0.65 12.18
N ASN A 65 -8.10 -0.59 11.79
CA ASN A 65 -7.21 -1.50 11.09
C ASN A 65 -7.97 -2.33 10.03
N PRO A 66 -8.00 -1.87 8.77
CA PRO A 66 -8.73 -2.54 7.69
C PRO A 66 -8.20 -3.93 7.35
N THR A 67 -6.96 -4.27 7.72
CA THR A 67 -6.37 -5.59 7.46
C THR A 67 -6.56 -6.55 8.64
N ALA A 68 -7.32 -6.17 9.66
CA ALA A 68 -7.61 -7.05 10.79
C ALA A 68 -8.36 -8.32 10.34
N ARG A 69 -7.91 -9.47 10.87
CA ARG A 69 -8.47 -10.80 10.58
C ARG A 69 -9.17 -11.44 11.77
N ARG A 70 -9.12 -10.78 12.93
CA ARG A 70 -9.56 -11.32 14.22
C ARG A 70 -10.23 -10.25 15.06
N VAL A 71 -11.13 -10.72 15.91
CA VAL A 71 -11.62 -9.94 17.05
C VAL A 71 -10.46 -9.72 18.03
N SER A 72 -10.22 -8.46 18.36
CA SER A 72 -9.17 -8.01 19.29
C SER A 72 -9.71 -7.88 20.71
#